data_AF-A0A101T2W5-F1
#
_entry.id   AF-A0A101T2W5-F1
#
_cell.length_a   1.000
_cell.length_b   1.000
_cell.length_c   1.000
_cell.angle_alpha   90.00
_cell.angle_beta   90.00
_cell.angle_gamma   90.00
#
_symmetry.space_group_name_H-M   'P 1'
#
loop_
_entity.id
_entity.type
_entity.pdbx_description
1 polymer ?
#
loop_
_entity_poly.entity_id
_entity_poly.type
_entity_poly.pdbx_seq_one_letter_code
_entity_poly.pdbx_strand_id
1 'polypeptide(L)'
;MPAPMKQTVRRSLLVTAASLTSLALTAPVSLAAPSPSPSKSPSPSATPPATMSTVGGARLGQAGTQVALAGDAPVVPKDLTARSWIVADAESGEVLAAHNAHWRLPPASTMKMLFADTVLPKFPRTTEHKVVPKDLEGIGSGSSLVGIKENETYSVHDLWLGVFLRSGNDAVHVLSSMNGGVAGTVKEMNQHAEELQALDTHVISPDGYDAPGQVSSAYDLTLIARSGLQKKDFREYCSTVTAKFPGETKKNKKGKKVRSSFEIQNTNRLLAGDYDISQYPGIAGVKNGNTTNAGATFTGVAERAGRVLLVTVMNPEKSDHNEVYKETAKLFDWGFAAAGKVTPVGELVPPQGAAPSAQASAQPGANPSSGESPGSGRGGTSHQPVASAVADDGSRGMWTALGIAGGVLVLLAAGAYVVNRRWPLPDLVRRRR
;
A
#
# COMPACT_ATOMS: atom_id res chain seq x y z
N MET A 1 9.18 61.30 -4.81
CA MET A 1 8.66 62.55 -4.20
C MET A 1 8.76 63.66 -5.25
N PRO A 2 7.77 64.55 -5.39
CA PRO A 2 6.60 64.35 -6.26
C PRO A 2 6.50 65.31 -7.47
N ALA A 3 5.48 65.06 -8.31
CA ALA A 3 5.04 65.77 -9.52
C ALA A 3 4.49 67.21 -9.28
N PRO A 4 3.96 67.93 -10.31
CA PRO A 4 2.54 67.72 -10.67
C PRO A 4 2.12 67.93 -12.15
N MET A 5 0.93 67.38 -12.44
CA MET A 5 0.05 67.53 -13.62
C MET A 5 -0.67 68.90 -13.71
N LYS A 6 -1.24 69.22 -14.90
CA LYS A 6 -2.64 69.72 -15.15
C LYS A 6 -2.88 69.87 -16.66
N GLN A 7 -3.79 69.12 -17.29
CA GLN A 7 -5.25 69.31 -17.47
C GLN A 7 -5.66 70.38 -18.51
N THR A 8 -6.44 69.96 -19.53
CA THR A 8 -7.63 70.67 -20.07
C THR A 8 -8.43 69.75 -21.03
N VAL A 9 -9.69 69.38 -20.69
CA VAL A 9 -11.00 69.88 -21.20
C VAL A 9 -11.49 69.18 -22.50
N ARG A 10 -12.40 68.20 -22.39
CA ARG A 10 -13.88 68.24 -22.60
C ARG A 10 -14.36 68.69 -24.00
N ARG A 11 -15.13 67.83 -24.69
CA ARG A 11 -16.57 68.05 -24.98
C ARG A 11 -17.20 66.87 -25.74
N SER A 12 -18.34 66.42 -25.23
CA SER A 12 -19.29 65.49 -25.83
C SER A 12 -20.12 66.17 -26.93
N LEU A 13 -20.68 65.41 -27.87
CA LEU A 13 -21.95 65.71 -28.55
C LEU A 13 -22.57 64.44 -29.16
N LEU A 14 -23.79 64.16 -28.71
CA LEU A 14 -24.75 63.22 -29.28
C LEU A 14 -25.34 63.78 -30.56
N VAL A 15 -25.61 62.92 -31.56
CA VAL A 15 -26.68 63.13 -32.55
C VAL A 15 -27.36 61.78 -32.84
N THR A 16 -28.69 61.80 -32.73
CA THR A 16 -29.65 60.73 -33.03
C THR A 16 -30.49 61.10 -34.25
N ALA A 17 -30.77 60.15 -35.15
CA ALA A 17 -32.03 59.93 -35.92
C ALA A 17 -31.75 58.96 -37.09
N ALA A 18 -32.31 57.73 -37.11
CA ALA A 18 -33.53 57.29 -37.83
C ALA A 18 -33.39 57.39 -39.37
N SER A 19 -33.56 56.34 -40.19
CA SER A 19 -34.76 55.49 -40.32
C SER A 19 -34.56 54.19 -41.16
N LEU A 20 -35.30 53.15 -40.78
CA LEU A 20 -35.96 52.03 -41.51
C LEU A 20 -35.48 51.59 -42.91
N THR A 21 -35.18 50.30 -43.05
CA THR A 21 -35.64 49.44 -44.18
C THR A 21 -35.61 47.96 -43.78
N SER A 22 -36.73 47.29 -44.01
CA SER A 22 -36.97 45.87 -43.75
C SER A 22 -36.40 45.00 -44.88
N LEU A 23 -35.72 43.90 -44.56
CA LEU A 23 -35.68 42.70 -45.42
C LEU A 23 -35.44 41.46 -44.55
N ALA A 24 -36.39 40.53 -44.62
CA ALA A 24 -36.31 39.21 -44.00
C ALA A 24 -35.28 38.33 -44.71
N LEU A 25 -34.60 37.43 -43.98
CA LEU A 25 -34.29 36.03 -44.35
C LEU A 25 -33.41 35.36 -43.27
N THR A 26 -33.99 34.30 -42.66
CA THR A 26 -33.35 33.11 -42.07
C THR A 26 -32.24 33.30 -41.02
N ALA A 27 -32.60 33.17 -39.74
CA ALA A 27 -31.65 32.88 -38.66
C ALA A 27 -31.39 31.36 -38.57
N PRO A 28 -30.13 30.89 -38.51
CA PRO A 28 -29.85 29.58 -37.94
C PRO A 28 -30.03 29.67 -36.42
N VAL A 29 -30.75 28.71 -35.85
CA VAL A 29 -30.82 28.49 -34.41
C VAL A 29 -29.41 28.18 -33.92
N SER A 30 -28.73 29.18 -33.36
CA SER A 30 -27.51 28.96 -32.60
C SER A 30 -27.95 28.37 -31.27
N LEU A 31 -27.90 27.03 -31.17
CA LEU A 31 -27.92 26.33 -29.88
C LEU A 31 -26.69 26.81 -29.11
N ALA A 32 -26.89 27.79 -28.23
CA ALA A 32 -25.93 28.16 -27.23
C ALA A 32 -25.68 26.92 -26.35
N ALA A 33 -24.61 26.20 -26.66
CA ALA A 33 -24.12 25.15 -25.79
C ALA A 33 -23.83 25.79 -24.42
N PRO A 34 -24.35 25.24 -23.31
CA PRO A 34 -24.02 25.75 -21.99
C PRO A 34 -22.49 25.68 -21.83
N SER A 35 -21.89 26.82 -21.50
CA SER A 35 -20.47 26.88 -21.16
C SER A 35 -20.20 25.87 -20.03
N PRO A 36 -19.17 25.02 -20.14
CA PRO A 36 -18.86 24.08 -19.07
C PRO A 36 -18.48 24.89 -17.84
N SER A 37 -19.36 24.85 -16.83
CA SER A 37 -19.00 25.30 -15.49
C SER A 37 -17.81 24.46 -15.01
N PRO A 38 -16.87 25.03 -14.26
CA PRO A 38 -15.78 24.25 -13.68
C PRO A 38 -16.40 23.17 -12.80
N SER A 39 -16.26 21.91 -13.19
CA SER A 39 -16.73 20.78 -12.39
C SER A 39 -16.01 20.83 -11.05
N LYS A 40 -16.77 21.15 -9.99
CA LYS A 40 -16.30 20.93 -8.62
C LYS A 40 -16.12 19.43 -8.47
N SER A 41 -14.88 18.97 -8.37
CA SER A 41 -14.57 17.61 -7.94
C SER A 41 -15.35 17.33 -6.66
N PRO A 42 -16.13 16.23 -6.56
CA PRO A 42 -16.86 15.93 -5.34
C PRO A 42 -15.84 15.66 -4.23
N SER A 43 -15.83 16.49 -3.20
CA SER A 43 -15.13 16.19 -1.95
C SER A 43 -15.62 14.85 -1.39
N PRO A 44 -14.76 14.04 -0.75
CA PRO A 44 -15.19 12.76 -0.19
C PRO A 44 -16.35 12.96 0.80
N SER A 45 -17.38 12.11 0.68
CA SER A 45 -18.55 12.09 1.59
C SER A 45 -18.10 12.17 3.05
N ALA A 46 -18.81 12.91 3.91
CA ALA A 46 -18.48 13.00 5.33
C ALA A 46 -18.77 11.69 6.10
N THR A 47 -19.64 10.84 5.55
CA THR A 47 -20.11 9.61 6.20
C THR A 47 -19.84 8.40 5.30
N PRO A 48 -19.44 7.24 5.86
CA PRO A 48 -19.30 6.00 5.07
C PRO A 48 -20.65 5.55 4.49
N PRO A 49 -20.65 4.86 3.34
CA PRO A 49 -21.85 4.18 2.84
C PRO A 49 -22.40 3.19 3.87
N ALA A 50 -23.73 3.03 3.93
CA ALA A 50 -24.39 2.10 4.86
C ALA A 50 -24.01 0.63 4.60
N THR A 51 -23.74 0.29 3.33
CA THR A 51 -23.23 -1.01 2.90
C THR A 51 -22.05 -0.79 1.97
N MET A 52 -20.97 -1.53 2.22
CA MET A 52 -19.75 -1.55 1.41
C MET A 52 -19.50 -2.97 0.89
N SER A 53 -18.40 -3.15 0.13
CA SER A 53 -17.94 -4.47 -0.31
C SER A 53 -17.78 -5.43 0.88
N THR A 54 -18.03 -6.72 0.64
CA THR A 54 -17.90 -7.80 1.63
C THR A 54 -16.74 -8.74 1.33
N VAL A 55 -15.87 -8.37 0.38
CA VAL A 55 -14.66 -9.13 0.07
C VAL A 55 -13.83 -9.30 1.35
N GLY A 56 -13.42 -10.52 1.67
CA GLY A 56 -12.70 -10.80 2.93
C GLY A 56 -13.59 -10.93 4.17
N GLY A 57 -14.91 -10.73 4.08
CA GLY A 57 -15.86 -11.08 5.13
C GLY A 57 -17.00 -10.07 5.32
N ALA A 58 -18.18 -10.58 5.68
CA ALA A 58 -19.39 -9.77 5.82
C ALA A 58 -19.28 -8.63 6.87
N ARG A 59 -18.45 -8.80 7.91
CA ARG A 59 -18.21 -7.74 8.90
C ARG A 59 -17.42 -6.57 8.31
N LEU A 60 -16.48 -6.81 7.40
CA LEU A 60 -15.65 -5.76 6.80
C LEU A 60 -16.47 -4.77 5.96
N GLY A 61 -17.62 -5.20 5.44
CA GLY A 61 -18.55 -4.37 4.68
C GLY A 61 -19.48 -3.48 5.53
N GLN A 62 -19.40 -3.59 6.85
CA GLN A 62 -20.20 -2.78 7.78
C GLN A 62 -19.49 -1.47 8.14
N ALA A 63 -20.25 -0.40 8.32
CA ALA A 63 -19.74 0.86 8.84
C ALA A 63 -19.35 0.75 10.33
N GLY A 64 -18.43 1.60 10.77
CA GLY A 64 -17.92 1.65 12.13
C GLY A 64 -16.78 0.66 12.40
N THR A 65 -16.39 0.59 13.67
CA THR A 65 -15.30 -0.28 14.13
C THR A 65 -15.77 -1.72 14.28
N GLN A 66 -15.09 -2.61 13.58
CA GLN A 66 -15.27 -4.06 13.61
C GLN A 66 -14.10 -4.68 14.38
N VAL A 67 -14.39 -5.24 15.55
CA VAL A 67 -13.44 -5.98 16.38
C VAL A 67 -14.20 -7.04 17.17
N ALA A 68 -13.65 -8.24 17.28
CA ALA A 68 -14.20 -9.31 18.12
C ALA A 68 -13.23 -9.61 19.26
N LEU A 69 -13.39 -8.86 20.35
CA LEU A 69 -12.58 -9.05 21.56
C LEU A 69 -12.92 -10.41 22.18
N ALA A 70 -11.89 -11.18 22.50
CA ALA A 70 -12.00 -12.40 23.29
C ALA A 70 -11.02 -12.33 24.48
N GLY A 71 -11.38 -12.99 25.58
CA GLY A 71 -10.53 -13.06 26.77
C GLY A 71 -10.07 -11.69 27.29
N ASP A 72 -8.75 -11.54 27.44
CA ASP A 72 -8.05 -10.35 27.95
C ASP A 72 -7.52 -9.43 26.82
N ALA A 73 -8.10 -9.49 25.62
CA ALA A 73 -7.71 -8.60 24.51
C ALA A 73 -7.86 -7.12 24.88
N PRO A 74 -6.87 -6.26 24.57
CA PRO A 74 -6.98 -4.84 24.82
C PRO A 74 -8.08 -4.21 23.95
N VAL A 75 -8.73 -3.17 24.47
CA VAL A 75 -9.72 -2.40 23.70
C VAL A 75 -8.99 -1.57 22.65
N VAL A 76 -9.58 -1.44 21.46
CA VAL A 76 -9.08 -0.56 20.39
C VAL A 76 -9.04 0.89 20.91
N PRO A 77 -7.98 1.68 20.61
CA PRO A 77 -7.91 3.09 21.00
C PRO A 77 -9.15 3.88 20.56
N LYS A 78 -9.74 4.64 21.48
CA LYS A 78 -11.02 5.36 21.26
C LYS A 78 -10.85 6.72 20.60
N ASP A 79 -9.63 7.22 20.56
CA ASP A 79 -9.22 8.53 20.06
C ASP A 79 -8.68 8.46 18.61
N LEU A 80 -8.97 7.37 17.89
CA LEU A 80 -8.69 7.29 16.45
C LEU A 80 -9.71 8.12 15.68
N THR A 81 -9.23 9.00 14.81
CA THR A 81 -10.06 9.92 14.02
C THR A 81 -10.06 9.57 12.54
N ALA A 82 -9.21 8.63 12.11
CA ALA A 82 -9.17 8.14 10.74
C ALA A 82 -10.53 7.64 10.24
N ARG A 83 -10.91 8.12 9.07
CA ARG A 83 -12.13 7.74 8.37
C ARG A 83 -12.16 6.25 8.02
N SER A 84 -11.01 5.67 7.70
CA SER A 84 -10.88 4.25 7.42
C SER A 84 -9.53 3.72 7.88
N TRP A 85 -9.51 2.54 8.48
CA TRP A 85 -8.28 1.83 8.83
C TRP A 85 -8.49 0.32 8.93
N ILE A 86 -7.38 -0.42 8.88
CA ILE A 86 -7.37 -1.89 9.03
C ILE A 86 -6.07 -2.34 9.70
N VAL A 87 -6.17 -3.35 10.56
CA VAL A 87 -5.04 -4.06 11.18
C VAL A 87 -5.15 -5.53 10.80
N ALA A 88 -4.15 -6.03 10.06
CA ALA A 88 -4.14 -7.40 9.56
C ALA A 88 -2.81 -8.08 9.80
N ASP A 89 -2.86 -9.39 10.00
CA ASP A 89 -1.68 -10.24 10.01
C ASP A 89 -1.22 -10.50 8.58
N ALA A 90 0.04 -10.17 8.28
CA ALA A 90 0.55 -10.21 6.90
C ALA A 90 0.69 -11.65 6.37
N GLU A 91 0.95 -12.60 7.26
CA GLU A 91 1.22 -13.99 6.90
C GLU A 91 -0.06 -14.76 6.65
N SER A 92 -0.91 -14.85 7.67
CA SER A 92 -2.20 -15.54 7.60
C SER A 92 -3.21 -14.80 6.73
N GLY A 93 -3.14 -13.46 6.72
CA GLY A 93 -4.18 -12.61 6.13
C GLY A 93 -5.32 -12.31 7.09
N GLU A 94 -5.33 -12.84 8.31
CA GLU A 94 -6.39 -12.57 9.29
C GLU A 94 -6.51 -11.07 9.57
N VAL A 95 -7.73 -10.54 9.48
CA VAL A 95 -8.02 -9.15 9.85
C VAL A 95 -8.43 -9.11 11.31
N LEU A 96 -7.60 -8.48 12.14
CA LEU A 96 -7.78 -8.43 13.59
C LEU A 96 -8.84 -7.39 14.00
N ALA A 97 -8.80 -6.22 13.34
CA ALA A 97 -9.81 -5.18 13.45
C ALA A 97 -9.79 -4.27 12.22
N ALA A 98 -10.90 -3.60 11.98
CA ALA A 98 -11.00 -2.57 10.95
C ALA A 98 -12.02 -1.50 11.33
N HIS A 99 -11.96 -0.36 10.67
CA HIS A 99 -12.98 0.67 10.71
C HIS A 99 -13.26 1.12 9.27
N ASN A 100 -14.51 0.96 8.82
CA ASN A 100 -14.93 1.28 7.45
C ASN A 100 -13.97 0.71 6.38
N ALA A 101 -13.61 -0.57 6.47
CA ALA A 101 -12.49 -1.17 5.73
C ALA A 101 -12.58 -0.97 4.20
N HIS A 102 -13.80 -1.04 3.67
CA HIS A 102 -14.12 -0.92 2.25
C HIS A 102 -14.60 0.48 1.82
N TRP A 103 -14.39 1.51 2.64
CA TRP A 103 -14.78 2.87 2.27
C TRP A 103 -13.84 3.39 1.18
N ARG A 104 -14.40 3.57 -0.02
CA ARG A 104 -13.73 4.19 -1.16
C ARG A 104 -13.36 5.64 -0.86
N LEU A 105 -12.08 5.90 -0.67
CA LEU A 105 -11.48 7.19 -0.39
C LEU A 105 -10.32 7.44 -1.37
N PRO A 106 -9.98 8.71 -1.67
CA PRO A 106 -8.81 9.01 -2.47
C PRO A 106 -7.54 8.46 -1.78
N PRO A 107 -6.67 7.73 -2.49
CA PRO A 107 -5.52 7.07 -1.88
C PRO A 107 -4.35 8.03 -1.63
N ALA A 108 -4.25 9.14 -2.35
CA ALA A 108 -2.99 9.88 -2.49
C ALA A 108 -1.84 8.93 -2.93
N SER A 109 -0.60 9.26 -2.56
CA SER A 109 0.59 8.51 -2.98
C SER A 109 0.70 7.08 -2.45
N THR A 110 -0.21 6.58 -1.60
CA THR A 110 -0.25 5.13 -1.31
C THR A 110 -0.64 4.31 -2.55
N MET A 111 -1.28 4.92 -3.55
CA MET A 111 -1.49 4.31 -4.87
C MET A 111 -0.17 3.89 -5.55
N LYS A 112 0.95 4.54 -5.22
CA LYS A 112 2.27 4.16 -5.75
C LYS A 112 2.68 2.74 -5.32
N MET A 113 2.05 2.16 -4.30
CA MET A 113 2.23 0.75 -3.97
C MET A 113 1.74 -0.15 -5.11
N LEU A 114 0.54 0.12 -5.67
CA LEU A 114 0.01 -0.65 -6.80
C LEU A 114 0.84 -0.42 -8.06
N PHE A 115 1.28 0.82 -8.28
CA PHE A 115 2.19 1.16 -9.37
C PHE A 115 3.49 0.35 -9.26
N ALA A 116 4.11 0.32 -8.08
CA ALA A 116 5.30 -0.47 -7.83
C ALA A 116 5.04 -1.97 -8.00
N ASP A 117 3.92 -2.47 -7.48
CA ASP A 117 3.58 -3.90 -7.59
C ASP A 117 3.43 -4.35 -9.05
N THR A 118 2.86 -3.47 -9.88
CA THR A 118 2.61 -3.69 -11.31
C THR A 118 3.88 -3.53 -12.17
N VAL A 119 4.67 -2.48 -11.93
CA VAL A 119 5.72 -2.05 -12.86
C VAL A 119 7.12 -2.51 -12.46
N LEU A 120 7.38 -2.69 -11.16
CA LEU A 120 8.70 -3.08 -10.66
C LEU A 120 9.25 -4.36 -11.33
N PRO A 121 8.47 -5.42 -11.58
CA PRO A 121 8.98 -6.65 -12.21
C PRO A 121 9.43 -6.49 -13.67
N LYS A 122 9.07 -5.39 -14.33
CA LYS A 122 9.24 -5.23 -15.78
C LYS A 122 10.62 -4.76 -16.19
N PHE A 123 11.35 -4.11 -15.30
CA PHE A 123 12.61 -3.46 -15.63
C PHE A 123 13.74 -3.90 -14.69
N PRO A 124 14.85 -4.42 -15.22
CA PRO A 124 16.05 -4.64 -14.43
C PRO A 124 16.52 -3.34 -13.76
N ARG A 125 16.95 -3.41 -12.50
CA ARG A 125 17.40 -2.24 -11.74
C ARG A 125 18.56 -1.47 -12.38
N THR A 126 19.37 -2.15 -13.21
CA THR A 126 20.53 -1.60 -13.92
C THR A 126 20.17 -0.94 -15.25
N THR A 127 18.93 -1.07 -15.72
CA THR A 127 18.49 -0.40 -16.95
C THR A 127 18.58 1.10 -16.77
N GLU A 128 19.20 1.77 -17.74
CA GLU A 128 19.33 3.22 -17.78
C GLU A 128 18.33 3.83 -18.76
N HIS A 129 17.75 4.97 -18.39
CA HIS A 129 16.84 5.74 -19.23
C HIS A 129 17.31 7.19 -19.29
N LYS A 130 17.50 7.71 -20.51
CA LYS A 130 17.76 9.13 -20.72
C LYS A 130 16.42 9.87 -20.78
N VAL A 131 16.18 10.72 -19.78
CA VAL A 131 14.91 11.44 -19.63
C VAL A 131 14.76 12.46 -20.75
N VAL A 132 13.61 12.44 -21.41
CA VAL A 132 13.20 13.44 -22.41
C VAL A 132 12.07 14.31 -21.84
N PRO A 133 11.82 15.54 -22.35
CA PRO A 133 10.78 16.41 -21.83
C PRO A 133 9.40 15.75 -21.73
N LYS A 134 9.06 14.91 -22.72
CA LYS A 134 7.81 14.14 -22.76
C LYS A 134 7.62 13.21 -21.54
N ASP A 135 8.70 12.73 -20.94
CA ASP A 135 8.63 11.87 -19.75
C ASP A 135 8.13 12.60 -18.51
N LEU A 136 8.17 13.94 -18.52
CA LEU A 136 7.78 14.78 -17.39
C LEU A 136 6.46 15.54 -17.65
N GLU A 137 5.81 15.28 -18.78
CA GLU A 137 4.52 15.88 -19.11
C GLU A 137 3.40 15.36 -18.21
N GLY A 138 2.40 16.21 -17.95
CA GLY A 138 1.18 15.84 -17.24
C GLY A 138 1.32 15.67 -15.72
N ILE A 139 2.50 15.96 -15.14
CA ILE A 139 2.68 15.96 -13.68
C ILE A 139 1.82 17.07 -13.07
N GLY A 140 0.97 16.71 -12.11
CA GLY A 140 0.06 17.67 -11.45
C GLY A 140 0.80 18.76 -10.67
N SER A 141 0.23 19.96 -10.61
CA SER A 141 0.81 21.08 -9.85
C SER A 141 0.90 20.77 -8.36
N GLY A 142 1.99 21.18 -7.71
CA GLY A 142 2.23 20.90 -6.29
C GLY A 142 2.58 19.44 -5.98
N SER A 143 2.79 18.60 -6.99
CA SER A 143 3.27 17.22 -6.82
C SER A 143 4.60 17.16 -6.09
N SER A 144 4.79 16.11 -5.30
CA SER A 144 6.12 15.77 -4.78
C SER A 144 7.02 15.32 -5.93
N LEU A 145 8.24 15.85 -5.99
CA LEU A 145 9.24 15.52 -7.01
C LEU A 145 10.52 15.07 -6.31
N VAL A 146 11.20 14.07 -6.87
CA VAL A 146 12.55 13.71 -6.41
C VAL A 146 13.60 14.66 -6.97
N GLY A 147 13.34 15.27 -8.14
CA GLY A 147 14.23 16.24 -8.77
C GLY A 147 14.88 15.71 -10.06
N ILE A 148 14.19 14.85 -10.80
CA ILE A 148 14.63 14.39 -12.11
C ILE A 148 14.80 15.58 -13.07
N LYS A 149 15.85 15.51 -13.90
CA LYS A 149 16.16 16.53 -14.90
C LYS A 149 16.08 15.93 -16.29
N GLU A 150 15.50 16.71 -17.21
CA GLU A 150 15.53 16.40 -18.63
C GLU A 150 16.97 16.29 -19.13
N ASN A 151 17.18 15.43 -20.12
CA ASN A 151 18.46 15.13 -20.76
C ASN A 151 19.51 14.47 -19.86
N GLU A 152 19.20 14.18 -18.60
CA GLU A 152 20.02 13.35 -17.71
C GLU A 152 19.57 11.88 -17.81
N THR A 153 20.52 10.96 -17.55
CA THR A 153 20.26 9.52 -17.55
C THR A 153 20.09 9.00 -16.13
N TYR A 154 19.03 8.25 -15.85
CA TYR A 154 18.80 7.66 -14.54
C TYR A 154 18.70 6.14 -14.67
N SER A 155 19.22 5.42 -13.68
CA SER A 155 18.95 3.99 -13.58
C SER A 155 17.53 3.75 -13.04
N VAL A 156 16.92 2.61 -13.39
CA VAL A 156 15.65 2.17 -12.80
C VAL A 156 15.74 2.12 -11.27
N HIS A 157 16.90 1.76 -10.73
CA HIS A 157 17.17 1.82 -9.29
C HIS A 157 17.01 3.24 -8.73
N ASP A 158 17.57 4.26 -9.39
CA ASP A 158 17.41 5.66 -8.99
C ASP A 158 15.92 6.03 -8.99
N LEU A 159 15.21 5.71 -10.07
CA LEU A 159 13.79 6.04 -10.20
C LEU A 159 12.97 5.44 -9.05
N TRP A 160 13.15 4.17 -8.71
CA TRP A 160 12.45 3.54 -7.59
C TRP A 160 12.82 4.12 -6.22
N LEU A 161 14.09 4.52 -6.01
CA LEU A 161 14.46 5.29 -4.81
C LEU A 161 13.68 6.62 -4.74
N GLY A 162 13.51 7.30 -5.87
CA GLY A 162 12.70 8.52 -5.95
C GLY A 162 11.22 8.28 -5.64
N VAL A 163 10.63 7.21 -6.17
CA VAL A 163 9.25 6.80 -5.90
C VAL A 163 9.02 6.54 -4.41
N PHE A 164 9.85 5.73 -3.77
CA PHE A 164 9.62 5.32 -2.38
C PHE A 164 10.04 6.39 -1.37
N LEU A 165 11.22 7.00 -1.51
CA LEU A 165 11.73 7.89 -0.47
C LEU A 165 11.08 9.27 -0.56
N ARG A 166 10.99 9.84 -1.77
CA ARG A 166 10.48 11.21 -1.98
C ARG A 166 9.09 11.28 -2.54
N SER A 167 8.43 10.14 -2.76
CA SER A 167 7.11 10.10 -3.39
C SER A 167 7.10 10.80 -4.77
N GLY A 168 8.24 10.76 -5.48
CA GLY A 168 8.47 11.56 -6.68
C GLY A 168 7.54 11.17 -7.82
N ASN A 169 6.63 12.07 -8.19
CA ASN A 169 5.72 11.88 -9.33
C ASN A 169 6.50 11.94 -10.65
N ASP A 170 7.58 12.72 -10.72
CA ASP A 170 8.54 12.71 -11.83
C ASP A 170 9.11 11.31 -12.09
N ALA A 171 9.50 10.58 -11.03
CA ALA A 171 9.99 9.21 -11.19
C ALA A 171 8.90 8.24 -11.67
N VAL A 172 7.66 8.39 -11.18
CA VAL A 172 6.51 7.60 -11.64
C VAL A 172 6.21 7.87 -13.12
N HIS A 173 6.25 9.12 -13.56
CA HIS A 173 5.99 9.48 -14.96
C HIS A 173 7.08 8.93 -15.88
N VAL A 174 8.35 9.03 -15.52
CA VAL A 174 9.46 8.42 -16.30
C VAL A 174 9.28 6.91 -16.43
N LEU A 175 9.03 6.21 -15.32
CA LEU A 175 8.79 4.76 -15.34
C LEU A 175 7.52 4.39 -16.13
N SER A 176 6.48 5.23 -16.08
CA SER A 176 5.26 5.04 -16.88
C SER A 176 5.55 5.23 -18.37
N SER A 177 6.36 6.21 -18.77
CA SER A 177 6.80 6.40 -20.15
C SER A 177 7.60 5.20 -20.67
N MET A 178 8.50 4.66 -19.85
CA MET A 178 9.23 3.42 -20.15
C MET A 178 8.28 2.22 -20.32
N ASN A 179 7.14 2.23 -19.63
CA ASN A 179 6.09 1.20 -19.68
C ASN A 179 5.00 1.47 -20.75
N GLY A 180 5.32 2.23 -21.80
CA GLY A 180 4.38 2.51 -22.89
C GLY A 180 3.43 3.68 -22.63
N GLY A 181 3.71 4.50 -21.61
CA GLY A 181 2.99 5.71 -21.26
C GLY A 181 2.01 5.55 -20.09
N VAL A 182 1.52 6.69 -19.59
CA VAL A 182 0.59 6.76 -18.44
C VAL A 182 -0.68 5.96 -18.69
N ALA A 183 -1.31 6.08 -19.86
CA ALA A 183 -2.57 5.39 -20.16
C ALA A 183 -2.42 3.86 -20.15
N GLY A 184 -1.33 3.33 -20.74
CA GLY A 184 -1.02 1.89 -20.71
C GLY A 184 -0.76 1.41 -19.30
N THR A 185 0.03 2.16 -18.54
CA THR A 185 0.34 1.86 -17.13
C THR A 185 -0.92 1.84 -16.25
N VAL A 186 -1.80 2.83 -16.39
CA VAL A 186 -3.07 2.88 -15.63
C VAL A 186 -3.98 1.69 -15.96
N LYS A 187 -4.03 1.28 -17.23
CA LYS A 187 -4.78 0.09 -17.65
C LYS A 187 -4.25 -1.16 -16.93
N GLU A 188 -2.95 -1.35 -16.93
CA GLU A 188 -2.32 -2.50 -16.26
C GLU A 188 -2.48 -2.45 -14.74
N MET A 189 -2.43 -1.26 -14.13
CA MET A 189 -2.68 -1.12 -12.69
C MET A 189 -4.11 -1.51 -12.32
N ASN A 190 -5.12 -1.08 -13.10
CA ASN A 190 -6.50 -1.50 -12.86
C ASN A 190 -6.66 -3.03 -13.04
N GLN A 191 -6.05 -3.60 -14.08
CA GLN A 191 -6.04 -5.06 -14.26
C GLN A 191 -5.38 -5.77 -13.07
N HIS A 192 -4.26 -5.25 -12.58
CA HIS A 192 -3.57 -5.84 -11.44
C HIS A 192 -4.38 -5.69 -10.15
N ALA A 193 -5.11 -4.58 -9.96
CA ALA A 193 -6.04 -4.45 -8.85
C ALA A 193 -7.14 -5.54 -8.89
N GLU A 194 -7.70 -5.84 -10.07
CA GLU A 194 -8.66 -6.94 -10.24
C GLU A 194 -8.05 -8.30 -9.89
N GLU A 195 -6.83 -8.59 -10.37
CA GLU A 195 -6.07 -9.81 -10.06
C GLU A 195 -5.84 -9.98 -8.55
N LEU A 196 -5.59 -8.88 -7.83
CA LEU A 196 -5.42 -8.86 -6.37
C LEU A 196 -6.75 -8.90 -5.61
N GLN A 197 -7.89 -8.82 -6.31
CA GLN A 197 -9.22 -8.63 -5.74
C GLN A 197 -9.35 -7.33 -4.92
N ALA A 198 -8.59 -6.30 -5.28
CA ALA A 198 -8.71 -4.94 -4.79
C ALA A 198 -9.83 -4.20 -5.53
N LEU A 199 -11.09 -4.61 -5.28
CA LEU A 199 -12.27 -4.22 -6.07
C LEU A 199 -12.90 -2.87 -5.69
N ASP A 200 -12.38 -2.21 -4.65
CA ASP A 200 -12.70 -0.83 -4.29
C ASP A 200 -11.71 0.19 -4.87
N THR A 201 -10.74 -0.30 -5.64
CA THR A 201 -9.70 0.49 -6.29
C THR A 201 -10.10 0.85 -7.71
N HIS A 202 -10.00 2.14 -8.04
CA HIS A 202 -10.07 2.61 -9.41
C HIS A 202 -8.95 3.62 -9.66
N VAL A 203 -8.05 3.26 -10.58
CA VAL A 203 -6.85 4.04 -10.89
C VAL A 203 -7.13 4.99 -12.04
N ILE A 204 -6.90 6.28 -11.81
CA ILE A 204 -6.93 7.34 -12.84
C ILE A 204 -5.51 7.84 -13.17
N SER A 205 -4.67 8.01 -12.14
CA SER A 205 -3.26 8.35 -12.29
C SER A 205 -2.37 7.36 -11.53
N PRO A 206 -1.19 7.01 -12.07
CA PRO A 206 -0.32 5.98 -11.49
C PRO A 206 0.34 6.44 -10.18
N ASP A 207 0.42 7.75 -9.97
CA ASP A 207 1.05 8.37 -8.80
C ASP A 207 0.08 8.63 -7.65
N GLY A 208 -1.23 8.44 -7.85
CA GLY A 208 -2.27 8.72 -6.86
C GLY A 208 -2.62 10.20 -6.70
N TYR A 209 -2.24 11.05 -7.64
CA TYR A 209 -2.67 12.45 -7.69
C TYR A 209 -4.21 12.56 -7.73
N ASP A 210 -4.73 13.67 -7.19
CA ASP A 210 -6.17 13.92 -7.10
C ASP A 210 -6.80 13.98 -8.49
N ALA A 211 -7.73 13.06 -8.74
CA ALA A 211 -8.54 13.05 -9.97
C ALA A 211 -9.95 12.54 -9.66
N PRO A 212 -10.99 13.00 -10.38
CA PRO A 212 -12.35 12.46 -10.22
C PRO A 212 -12.37 10.95 -10.47
N GLY A 213 -12.90 10.19 -9.51
CA GLY A 213 -12.96 8.73 -9.58
C GLY A 213 -11.71 7.99 -9.10
N GLN A 214 -10.60 8.68 -8.81
CA GLN A 214 -9.40 8.07 -8.22
C GLN A 214 -9.70 7.65 -6.77
N VAL A 215 -9.85 6.35 -6.52
CA VAL A 215 -10.21 5.81 -5.20
C VAL A 215 -9.52 4.48 -4.90
N SER A 216 -9.44 4.16 -3.62
CA SER A 216 -9.10 2.85 -3.06
C SER A 216 -9.79 2.71 -1.70
N SER A 217 -9.67 1.56 -1.05
CA SER A 217 -10.07 1.37 0.36
C SER A 217 -8.87 1.02 1.24
N ALA A 218 -9.01 1.09 2.57
CA ALA A 218 -7.96 0.65 3.48
C ALA A 218 -7.71 -0.87 3.34
N TYR A 219 -8.76 -1.64 3.08
CA TYR A 219 -8.67 -3.06 2.76
C TYR A 219 -7.83 -3.31 1.50
N ASP A 220 -8.16 -2.64 0.39
CA ASP A 220 -7.46 -2.81 -0.89
C ASP A 220 -6.00 -2.38 -0.84
N LEU A 221 -5.71 -1.23 -0.23
CA LEU A 221 -4.33 -0.77 -0.04
C LEU A 221 -3.50 -1.78 0.77
N THR A 222 -4.15 -2.50 1.69
CA THR A 222 -3.49 -3.55 2.49
C THR A 222 -3.25 -4.81 1.67
N LEU A 223 -4.17 -5.22 0.78
CA LEU A 223 -3.94 -6.29 -0.19
C LEU A 223 -2.76 -5.97 -1.11
N ILE A 224 -2.74 -4.76 -1.65
CA ILE A 224 -1.69 -4.25 -2.53
C ILE A 224 -0.34 -4.26 -1.80
N ALA A 225 -0.28 -3.77 -0.56
CA ALA A 225 0.93 -3.81 0.23
C ALA A 225 1.39 -5.25 0.50
N ARG A 226 0.46 -6.16 0.85
CA ARG A 226 0.76 -7.57 1.09
C ARG A 226 1.37 -8.25 -0.14
N SER A 227 0.82 -7.98 -1.32
CA SER A 227 1.36 -8.48 -2.60
C SER A 227 2.72 -7.88 -2.94
N GLY A 228 2.86 -6.55 -2.88
CA GLY A 228 4.11 -5.85 -3.16
C GLY A 228 5.26 -6.34 -2.27
N LEU A 229 4.99 -6.52 -0.99
CA LEU A 229 5.97 -7.01 -0.02
C LEU A 229 6.39 -8.48 -0.25
N GLN A 230 5.81 -9.24 -1.18
CA GLN A 230 6.39 -10.51 -1.64
C GLN A 230 7.68 -10.30 -2.45
N LYS A 231 7.83 -9.14 -3.08
CA LYS A 231 8.95 -8.82 -3.97
C LYS A 231 10.13 -8.27 -3.16
N LYS A 232 11.32 -8.84 -3.34
CA LYS A 232 12.55 -8.42 -2.62
C LYS A 232 12.86 -6.95 -2.83
N ASP A 233 12.79 -6.49 -4.07
CA ASP A 233 13.11 -5.12 -4.43
C ASP A 233 12.09 -4.12 -3.84
N PHE A 234 10.80 -4.46 -3.78
CA PHE A 234 9.80 -3.65 -3.08
C PHE A 234 10.18 -3.45 -1.61
N ARG A 235 10.53 -4.55 -0.91
CA ARG A 235 11.00 -4.49 0.49
C ARG A 235 12.28 -3.66 0.64
N GLU A 236 13.23 -3.78 -0.28
CA GLU A 236 14.46 -2.98 -0.30
C GLU A 236 14.12 -1.49 -0.39
N TYR A 237 13.33 -1.07 -1.38
CA TYR A 237 13.03 0.34 -1.58
C TYR A 237 12.17 0.94 -0.46
N CYS A 238 11.12 0.23 -0.03
CA CYS A 238 10.19 0.79 0.95
C CYS A 238 10.82 0.97 2.34
N SER A 239 11.85 0.18 2.66
CA SER A 239 12.57 0.22 3.94
C SER A 239 13.85 1.07 3.93
N THR A 240 14.26 1.57 2.76
CA THR A 240 15.45 2.42 2.65
C THR A 240 15.15 3.78 3.30
N VAL A 241 15.96 4.15 4.31
CA VAL A 241 15.77 5.40 5.07
C VAL A 241 16.34 6.60 4.33
N THR A 242 17.55 6.47 3.78
CA THR A 242 18.26 7.53 3.06
C THR A 242 18.98 6.95 1.86
N ALA A 243 19.12 7.73 0.79
CA ALA A 243 19.92 7.38 -0.37
C ALA A 243 20.55 8.62 -0.99
N LYS A 244 21.64 8.42 -1.73
CA LYS A 244 22.24 9.45 -2.57
C LYS A 244 21.59 9.40 -3.95
N PHE A 245 20.99 10.50 -4.39
CA PHE A 245 20.30 10.59 -5.67
C PHE A 245 21.12 11.42 -6.69
N PRO A 246 21.20 10.99 -7.96
CA PRO A 246 21.94 11.74 -8.98
C PRO A 246 21.20 13.02 -9.38
N GLY A 247 21.91 14.13 -9.35
CA GLY A 247 21.41 15.45 -9.74
C GLY A 247 21.76 15.81 -11.18
N GLU A 248 21.75 17.12 -11.44
CA GLU A 248 22.04 17.73 -12.74
C GLU A 248 23.55 17.73 -13.04
N THR A 249 23.91 17.64 -14.31
CA THR A 249 25.27 17.80 -14.84
C THR A 249 25.55 19.26 -15.15
N LYS A 250 26.54 19.84 -14.45
CA LYS A 250 26.99 21.24 -14.66
C LYS A 250 28.48 21.31 -14.91
N LYS A 251 28.95 22.40 -15.53
CA LYS A 251 30.37 22.71 -15.59
C LYS A 251 30.85 23.18 -14.21
N ASN A 252 31.92 22.56 -13.71
CA ASN A 252 32.58 23.04 -12.50
C ASN A 252 33.42 24.30 -12.78
N LYS A 253 34.07 24.85 -11.75
CA LYS A 253 34.95 26.04 -11.86
C LYS A 253 36.10 25.89 -12.87
N LYS A 254 36.44 24.66 -13.28
CA LYS A 254 37.47 24.33 -14.28
C LYS A 254 36.88 24.01 -15.67
N GLY A 255 35.59 24.25 -15.89
CA GLY A 255 34.89 24.00 -17.16
C GLY A 255 34.55 22.53 -17.44
N LYS A 256 34.91 21.57 -16.57
CA LYS A 256 34.59 20.15 -16.74
C LYS A 256 33.14 19.87 -16.36
N LYS A 257 32.41 19.11 -17.19
CA LYS A 257 31.07 18.60 -16.87
C LYS A 257 31.17 17.59 -15.73
N VAL A 258 30.43 17.83 -14.65
CA VAL A 258 30.36 16.97 -13.47
C VAL A 258 28.90 16.82 -13.08
N ARG A 259 28.49 15.58 -12.83
CA ARG A 259 27.15 15.29 -12.31
C ARG A 259 27.11 15.54 -10.81
N SER A 260 26.18 16.38 -10.38
CA SER A 260 25.91 16.62 -8.96
C SER A 260 25.13 15.45 -8.34
N SER A 261 25.02 15.46 -7.01
CA SER A 261 24.23 14.48 -6.26
C SER A 261 23.76 15.11 -4.97
N PHE A 262 22.61 14.68 -4.47
CA PHE A 262 22.05 15.13 -3.19
C PHE A 262 21.48 13.95 -2.42
N GLU A 263 21.30 14.11 -1.10
CA GLU A 263 20.68 13.09 -0.28
C GLU A 263 19.15 13.20 -0.35
N ILE A 264 18.48 12.05 -0.41
CA ILE A 264 17.05 11.92 -0.24
C ILE A 264 16.77 11.06 0.99
N GLN A 265 15.72 11.43 1.72
CA GLN A 265 15.25 10.70 2.91
C GLN A 265 13.82 10.24 2.69
N ASN A 266 13.50 9.08 3.23
CA ASN A 266 12.16 8.52 3.22
C ASN A 266 11.16 9.42 3.97
N THR A 267 10.03 9.69 3.33
CA THR A 267 8.97 10.53 3.91
C THR A 267 8.08 9.81 4.94
N ASN A 268 8.22 8.48 5.06
CA ASN A 268 7.62 7.70 6.15
C ASN A 268 8.27 8.06 7.50
N ARG A 269 7.54 8.75 8.37
CA ARG A 269 8.06 9.22 9.67
C ARG A 269 8.14 8.13 10.73
N LEU A 270 7.39 7.04 10.62
CA LEU A 270 7.62 5.87 11.48
C LEU A 270 8.97 5.21 11.17
N LEU A 271 9.48 5.34 9.94
CA LEU A 271 10.77 4.79 9.54
C LEU A 271 11.93 5.78 9.75
N ALA A 272 11.78 7.03 9.30
CA ALA A 272 12.85 8.03 9.34
C ALA A 272 12.91 8.81 10.68
N GLY A 273 11.82 8.81 11.45
CA GLY A 273 11.63 9.72 12.57
C GLY A 273 11.27 11.15 12.13
N ASP A 274 10.84 11.95 13.10
CA ASP A 274 10.63 13.40 13.02
C ASP A 274 10.76 14.01 14.42
N TYR A 275 10.62 15.34 14.55
CA TYR A 275 10.74 16.02 15.85
C TYR A 275 9.67 15.61 16.87
N ASP A 276 8.48 15.20 16.44
CA ASP A 276 7.35 14.80 17.31
C ASP A 276 6.99 13.30 17.20
N ILE A 277 7.80 12.52 16.47
CA ILE A 277 7.58 11.07 16.36
C ILE A 277 8.92 10.33 16.21
N SER A 278 9.12 9.34 17.08
CA SER A 278 10.30 8.47 17.02
C SER A 278 10.11 7.35 15.99
N GLN A 279 11.23 6.76 15.56
CA GLN A 279 11.18 5.55 14.74
C GLN A 279 10.41 4.44 15.47
N TYR A 280 9.45 3.82 14.80
CA TYR A 280 8.61 2.78 15.39
C TYR A 280 9.36 1.45 15.45
N PRO A 281 9.47 0.80 16.63
CA PRO A 281 10.17 -0.48 16.75
C PRO A 281 9.55 -1.57 15.86
N GLY A 282 10.38 -2.16 15.01
CA GLY A 282 9.97 -3.24 14.10
C GLY A 282 9.46 -2.79 12.73
N ILE A 283 9.33 -1.47 12.47
CA ILE A 283 8.84 -0.95 11.20
C ILE A 283 9.76 -1.32 10.03
N ALA A 284 9.19 -1.72 8.90
CA ALA A 284 9.92 -2.07 7.68
C ALA A 284 9.44 -1.29 6.44
N GLY A 285 8.77 -0.16 6.64
CA GLY A 285 8.45 0.80 5.57
C GLY A 285 7.02 0.71 5.06
N VAL A 286 6.90 0.47 3.74
CA VAL A 286 5.71 0.58 2.86
C VAL A 286 5.52 1.99 2.28
N LYS A 287 4.47 2.77 2.58
CA LYS A 287 4.25 4.06 1.88
C LYS A 287 3.26 5.00 2.57
N ASN A 288 3.56 6.29 2.54
CA ASN A 288 2.67 7.40 2.90
C ASN A 288 2.13 8.14 1.67
N GLY A 289 1.05 8.90 1.85
CA GLY A 289 0.49 9.82 0.89
C GLY A 289 -0.19 11.01 1.54
N ASN A 290 -0.29 12.12 0.81
CA ASN A 290 -1.10 13.27 1.17
C ASN A 290 -1.51 14.05 -0.08
N THR A 291 -2.79 14.37 -0.21
CA THR A 291 -3.32 15.30 -1.21
C THR A 291 -4.44 16.15 -0.61
N THR A 292 -4.93 17.13 -1.35
CA THR A 292 -6.03 17.99 -0.90
C THR A 292 -7.30 17.18 -0.67
N ASN A 293 -7.63 16.24 -1.56
CA ASN A 293 -8.86 15.46 -1.44
C ASN A 293 -8.71 14.22 -0.54
N ALA A 294 -7.53 13.60 -0.49
CA ALA A 294 -7.30 12.41 0.33
C ALA A 294 -7.10 12.71 1.82
N GLY A 295 -6.55 13.88 2.14
CA GLY A 295 -5.87 14.06 3.43
C GLY A 295 -4.64 13.14 3.52
N ALA A 296 -4.20 12.85 4.75
CA ALA A 296 -3.06 11.97 4.97
C ALA A 296 -3.46 10.49 4.89
N THR A 297 -2.67 9.69 4.18
CA THR A 297 -2.84 8.23 4.07
C THR A 297 -1.52 7.54 4.36
N PHE A 298 -1.58 6.36 4.95
CA PHE A 298 -0.39 5.57 5.24
C PHE A 298 -0.72 4.08 5.26
N THR A 299 0.17 3.29 4.67
CA THR A 299 0.25 1.85 4.92
C THR A 299 1.65 1.56 5.45
N GLY A 300 1.72 0.77 6.51
CA GLY A 300 2.96 0.33 7.13
C GLY A 300 2.98 -1.18 7.34
N VAL A 301 4.20 -1.73 7.50
CA VAL A 301 4.43 -3.09 7.98
C VAL A 301 5.40 -3.06 9.14
N ALA A 302 5.14 -3.85 10.18
CA ALA A 302 6.05 -4.01 11.32
C ALA A 302 6.12 -5.47 11.78
N GLU A 303 7.28 -5.86 12.34
CA GLU A 303 7.46 -7.15 13.01
C GLU A 303 7.79 -6.98 14.49
N ARG A 304 7.13 -7.75 15.35
CA ARG A 304 7.52 -7.94 16.75
C ARG A 304 7.35 -9.41 17.14
N ALA A 305 8.36 -9.97 17.80
CA ALA A 305 8.36 -11.36 18.28
C ALA A 305 7.96 -12.41 17.21
N GLY A 306 8.34 -12.20 15.95
CA GLY A 306 8.01 -13.10 14.84
C GLY A 306 6.58 -12.97 14.29
N ARG A 307 5.78 -12.04 14.78
CA ARG A 307 4.49 -11.65 14.16
C ARG A 307 4.73 -10.47 13.23
N VAL A 308 4.19 -10.52 12.01
CA VAL A 308 4.23 -9.43 11.04
C VAL A 308 2.82 -8.86 10.85
N LEU A 309 2.65 -7.59 11.16
CA LEU A 309 1.37 -6.89 10.99
C LEU A 309 1.46 -5.86 9.86
N LEU A 310 0.35 -5.69 9.16
CA LEU A 310 0.08 -4.60 8.23
C LEU A 310 -0.98 -3.69 8.84
N VAL A 311 -0.76 -2.38 8.74
CA VAL A 311 -1.73 -1.36 9.13
C VAL A 311 -1.87 -0.34 8.03
N THR A 312 -3.10 -0.07 7.61
CA THR A 312 -3.44 1.05 6.72
C THR A 312 -4.35 2.02 7.45
N VAL A 313 -4.07 3.32 7.32
CA VAL A 313 -4.84 4.44 7.88
C VAL A 313 -5.11 5.46 6.78
N MET A 314 -6.37 5.89 6.66
CA MET A 314 -6.80 6.86 5.65
C MET A 314 -7.56 8.02 6.29
N ASN A 315 -7.07 9.22 6.01
CA ASN A 315 -7.69 10.50 6.34
C ASN A 315 -8.06 10.65 7.83
N PRO A 316 -7.07 10.60 8.76
CA PRO A 316 -7.26 11.07 10.13
C PRO A 316 -7.53 12.57 10.15
N GLU A 317 -8.29 13.01 11.15
CA GLU A 317 -8.46 14.42 11.42
C GLU A 317 -7.10 15.06 11.74
N LYS A 318 -6.82 16.20 11.13
CA LYS A 318 -5.52 16.86 11.27
C LYS A 318 -5.52 17.76 12.51
N SER A 319 -5.66 17.14 13.69
CA SER A 319 -5.55 17.81 14.99
C SER A 319 -4.10 18.19 15.29
N ASP A 320 -3.16 17.29 15.01
CA ASP A 320 -1.72 17.47 15.27
C ASP A 320 -0.85 17.14 14.04
N HIS A 321 0.42 17.51 14.12
CA HIS A 321 1.43 17.07 13.15
C HIS A 321 1.58 15.54 13.19
N ASN A 322 1.90 14.93 12.04
CA ASN A 322 2.13 13.48 11.93
C ASN A 322 0.98 12.57 12.41
N GLU A 323 -0.28 13.04 12.47
CA GLU A 323 -1.40 12.26 13.04
C GLU A 323 -1.60 10.88 12.41
N VAL A 324 -1.47 10.77 11.08
CA VAL A 324 -1.55 9.45 10.39
C VAL A 324 -0.54 8.44 10.90
N TYR A 325 0.65 8.89 11.30
CA TYR A 325 1.68 8.04 11.85
C TYR A 325 1.41 7.72 13.32
N LYS A 326 0.91 8.68 14.09
CA LYS A 326 0.53 8.49 15.50
C LYS A 326 -0.60 7.47 15.63
N GLU A 327 -1.67 7.62 14.84
CA GLU A 327 -2.77 6.64 14.80
C GLU A 327 -2.30 5.26 14.31
N THR A 328 -1.43 5.22 13.29
CA THR A 328 -0.85 3.96 12.83
C THR A 328 -0.03 3.28 13.92
N ALA A 329 0.79 4.02 14.67
CA ALA A 329 1.58 3.48 15.78
C ALA A 329 0.68 2.90 16.89
N LYS A 330 -0.39 3.61 17.27
CA LYS A 330 -1.40 3.13 18.22
C LYS A 330 -2.05 1.83 17.74
N LEU A 331 -2.40 1.74 16.45
CA LEU A 331 -2.99 0.56 15.85
C LEU A 331 -2.02 -0.63 15.78
N PHE A 332 -0.74 -0.39 15.50
CA PHE A 332 0.28 -1.45 15.61
C PHE A 332 0.46 -1.91 17.05
N ASP A 333 0.57 -1.00 18.02
CA ASP A 333 0.73 -1.36 19.43
C ASP A 333 -0.47 -2.19 19.93
N TRP A 334 -1.69 -1.78 19.57
CA TRP A 334 -2.90 -2.56 19.81
C TRP A 334 -2.83 -3.92 19.12
N GLY A 335 -2.50 -3.95 17.82
CA GLY A 335 -2.47 -5.17 17.01
C GLY A 335 -1.51 -6.22 17.57
N PHE A 336 -0.30 -5.82 17.98
CA PHE A 336 0.66 -6.74 18.60
C PHE A 336 0.22 -7.25 19.97
N ALA A 337 -0.48 -6.43 20.76
CA ALA A 337 -1.01 -6.83 22.05
C ALA A 337 -2.28 -7.71 21.93
N ALA A 338 -3.06 -7.54 20.87
CA ALA A 338 -4.30 -8.24 20.59
C ALA A 338 -4.13 -9.53 19.77
N ALA A 339 -3.02 -9.68 19.05
CA ALA A 339 -2.75 -10.86 18.22
C ALA A 339 -2.82 -12.15 19.07
N GLY A 340 -3.59 -13.14 18.59
CA GLY A 340 -3.86 -14.39 19.32
C GLY A 340 -4.89 -14.28 20.44
N LYS A 341 -5.43 -13.08 20.71
CA LYS A 341 -6.47 -12.82 21.72
C LYS A 341 -7.79 -12.32 21.13
N VAL A 342 -7.83 -12.04 19.83
CA VAL A 342 -9.05 -11.63 19.13
C VAL A 342 -9.48 -12.71 18.15
N THR A 343 -10.78 -12.82 17.94
CA THR A 343 -11.29 -13.59 16.80
C THR A 343 -11.17 -12.71 15.55
N PRO A 344 -10.56 -13.18 14.45
CA PRO A 344 -10.50 -12.41 13.22
C PRO A 344 -11.90 -11.97 12.76
N VAL A 345 -12.03 -10.72 12.33
CA VAL A 345 -13.28 -10.16 11.80
C VAL A 345 -13.42 -10.34 10.29
N GLY A 346 -12.38 -10.85 9.64
CA GLY A 346 -12.32 -11.17 8.23
C GLY A 346 -10.92 -11.65 7.85
N GLU A 347 -10.64 -11.68 6.55
CA GLU A 347 -9.36 -12.06 5.97
C GLU A 347 -9.01 -11.18 4.78
N LEU A 348 -7.73 -10.98 4.55
CA LEU A 348 -7.17 -10.50 3.29
C LEU A 348 -7.16 -11.68 2.32
N VAL A 349 -8.11 -11.67 1.41
CA VAL A 349 -8.24 -12.70 0.35
C VAL A 349 -6.94 -12.85 -0.45
N PRO A 350 -6.61 -14.06 -0.91
CA PRO A 350 -5.49 -14.25 -1.82
C PRO A 350 -5.81 -13.68 -3.22
N PRO A 351 -4.79 -13.38 -4.05
CA PRO A 351 -5.00 -13.03 -5.45
C PRO A 351 -5.78 -14.12 -6.21
N GLN A 352 -6.49 -13.73 -7.26
CA GLN A 352 -7.23 -14.65 -8.11
C GLN A 352 -6.30 -15.75 -8.67
N GLY A 353 -6.75 -17.00 -8.61
CA GLY A 353 -5.98 -18.15 -9.10
C GLY A 353 -4.85 -18.63 -8.19
N ALA A 354 -4.61 -17.99 -7.04
CA ALA A 354 -3.75 -18.56 -6.00
C ALA A 354 -4.45 -19.75 -5.32
N ALA A 355 -3.78 -20.89 -5.22
CA ALA A 355 -4.31 -22.03 -4.47
C ALA A 355 -4.52 -21.63 -3.00
N PRO A 356 -5.66 -21.98 -2.37
CA PRO A 356 -5.86 -21.70 -0.96
C PRO A 356 -4.74 -22.35 -0.15
N SER A 357 -4.09 -21.58 0.72
CA SER A 357 -3.13 -22.10 1.67
C SER A 357 -3.84 -23.07 2.61
N ALA A 358 -3.62 -24.37 2.39
CA ALA A 358 -4.13 -25.43 3.25
C ALA A 358 -3.45 -25.36 4.62
N GLN A 359 -3.95 -24.50 5.51
CA GLN A 359 -3.60 -24.51 6.93
C GLN A 359 -4.62 -23.71 7.75
N ALA A 360 -5.85 -24.23 7.81
CA ALA A 360 -6.76 -23.99 8.93
C ALA A 360 -7.75 -25.16 9.01
N SER A 361 -7.94 -25.69 10.22
CA SER A 361 -8.80 -26.83 10.63
C SER A 361 -8.20 -28.26 10.53
N ALA A 362 -7.22 -28.55 11.38
CA ALA A 362 -7.11 -29.90 11.95
C ALA A 362 -7.52 -29.82 13.42
N GLN A 363 -8.80 -30.10 13.70
CA GLN A 363 -9.32 -30.25 15.05
C GLN A 363 -9.22 -31.74 15.43
N PRO A 364 -8.55 -32.12 16.53
CA PRO A 364 -8.48 -33.53 16.92
C PRO A 364 -9.76 -33.89 17.69
N GLY A 365 -10.70 -34.54 17.00
CA GLY A 365 -11.83 -35.20 17.63
C GLY A 365 -11.49 -36.67 17.89
N ALA A 366 -11.15 -37.02 19.12
CA ALA A 366 -11.11 -38.41 19.57
C ALA A 366 -11.69 -38.51 20.98
N ASN A 367 -12.84 -39.15 21.10
CA ASN A 367 -13.06 -40.13 22.16
C ASN A 367 -14.16 -41.14 21.76
N PRO A 368 -14.14 -42.36 22.34
CA PRO A 368 -14.63 -43.57 21.70
C PRO A 368 -16.03 -43.97 22.18
N SER A 369 -16.75 -44.73 21.37
CA SER A 369 -17.74 -45.67 21.90
C SER A 369 -17.76 -46.97 21.09
N SER A 370 -17.98 -48.04 21.82
CA SER A 370 -17.80 -49.45 21.51
C SER A 370 -19.12 -50.15 21.17
N GLY A 371 -19.04 -51.22 20.35
CA GLY A 371 -20.06 -52.27 20.16
C GLY A 371 -20.94 -52.02 18.92
N GLU A 372 -21.15 -52.93 17.97
CA GLU A 372 -21.11 -54.40 17.99
C GLU A 372 -20.78 -54.95 16.58
N SER A 373 -20.20 -56.15 16.56
CA SER A 373 -20.09 -57.09 15.41
C SER A 373 -21.42 -57.85 15.18
N PRO A 374 -21.66 -58.65 14.11
CA PRO A 374 -20.68 -59.50 13.42
C PRO A 374 -20.86 -59.71 11.89
N GLY A 375 -19.90 -60.42 11.26
CA GLY A 375 -20.23 -61.28 10.12
C GLY A 375 -19.18 -61.48 9.01
N SER A 376 -18.26 -62.43 9.20
CA SER A 376 -17.72 -63.39 8.21
C SER A 376 -17.01 -62.91 6.92
N GLY A 377 -15.79 -63.44 6.68
CA GLY A 377 -15.22 -63.49 5.32
C GLY A 377 -13.71 -63.75 5.21
N ARG A 378 -13.33 -65.03 5.27
CA ARG A 378 -12.02 -65.69 4.99
C ARG A 378 -11.02 -65.06 4.00
N GLY A 379 -9.72 -65.29 4.29
CA GLY A 379 -8.61 -65.46 3.32
C GLY A 379 -7.37 -64.62 3.67
N GLY A 380 -6.33 -65.15 4.35
CA GLY A 380 -5.14 -65.78 3.72
C GLY A 380 -4.22 -64.71 3.10
N THR A 381 -2.96 -64.47 3.45
CA THR A 381 -1.86 -65.37 3.83
C THR A 381 -0.69 -64.55 4.39
N SER A 382 0.13 -65.23 5.19
CA SER A 382 1.34 -64.81 5.88
C SER A 382 2.57 -64.70 4.97
N HIS A 383 3.43 -63.71 5.23
CA HIS A 383 4.89 -63.87 5.06
C HIS A 383 5.63 -63.19 6.22
N GLN A 384 6.30 -64.02 7.02
CA GLN A 384 7.40 -63.69 7.92
C GLN A 384 8.73 -63.90 7.17
N PRO A 385 9.79 -63.14 7.47
CA PRO A 385 11.16 -63.59 7.30
C PRO A 385 11.83 -63.90 8.66
N VAL A 386 12.64 -64.94 8.68
CA VAL A 386 13.42 -65.41 9.85
C VAL A 386 14.89 -65.01 9.70
N ALA A 387 15.49 -64.71 10.87
CA ALA A 387 16.92 -64.68 11.22
C ALA A 387 17.76 -63.51 10.67
N SER A 388 18.67 -62.86 11.41
CA SER A 388 19.51 -63.36 12.50
C SER A 388 19.89 -62.24 13.48
N ALA A 389 20.15 -62.64 14.73
CA ALA A 389 20.62 -61.79 15.82
C ALA A 389 22.12 -61.45 15.71
N VAL A 390 22.48 -60.25 16.16
CA VAL A 390 23.73 -59.97 16.88
C VAL A 390 23.36 -59.06 18.05
N ALA A 391 23.78 -59.47 19.25
CA ALA A 391 23.62 -58.73 20.49
C ALA A 391 24.50 -57.48 20.51
N ASP A 392 24.01 -56.38 21.08
CA ASP A 392 24.73 -55.80 22.21
C ASP A 392 23.86 -54.85 23.05
N ASP A 393 24.33 -54.74 24.29
CA ASP A 393 23.79 -54.26 25.55
C ASP A 393 23.34 -52.77 25.62
N GLY A 394 22.55 -52.44 26.67
CA GLY A 394 22.58 -51.08 27.25
C GLY A 394 21.28 -50.24 27.27
N SER A 395 20.56 -50.32 28.39
CA SER A 395 19.72 -49.29 29.03
C SER A 395 18.77 -48.41 28.17
N ARG A 396 17.49 -48.78 28.14
CA ARG A 396 16.40 -47.87 27.72
C ARG A 396 15.81 -47.14 28.94
N GLY A 397 16.22 -45.89 29.11
CA GLY A 397 15.66 -44.99 30.11
C GLY A 397 16.18 -43.56 30.03
N MET A 398 16.11 -42.89 28.87
CA MET A 398 16.27 -41.42 28.78
C MET A 398 15.91 -40.77 27.42
N TRP A 399 15.33 -41.48 26.43
CA TRP A 399 15.26 -40.94 25.05
C TRP A 399 13.88 -40.48 24.54
N THR A 400 12.82 -40.56 25.34
CA THR A 400 11.50 -40.05 24.92
C THR A 400 11.30 -38.56 25.16
N ALA A 401 12.16 -37.89 25.94
CA ALA A 401 12.04 -36.44 26.20
C ALA A 401 12.88 -35.56 25.23
N LEU A 402 14.01 -36.06 24.72
CA LEU A 402 14.87 -35.32 23.79
C LEU A 402 14.38 -35.36 22.33
N GLY A 403 13.65 -36.40 21.93
CA GLY A 403 13.08 -36.51 20.58
C GLY A 403 11.93 -35.54 20.32
N ILE A 404 11.13 -35.22 21.35
CA ILE A 404 9.99 -34.29 21.23
C ILE A 404 10.50 -32.83 21.23
N ALA A 405 11.46 -32.50 22.11
CA ALA A 405 12.05 -31.16 22.14
C ALA A 405 12.88 -30.86 20.86
N GLY A 406 13.66 -31.84 20.37
CA GLY A 406 14.41 -31.71 19.12
C GLY A 406 13.50 -31.63 17.89
N GLY A 407 12.42 -32.42 17.85
CA GLY A 407 11.43 -32.36 16.77
C GLY A 407 10.68 -31.03 16.72
N VAL A 408 10.30 -30.46 17.87
CA VAL A 408 9.66 -29.14 17.95
C VAL A 408 10.62 -28.04 17.55
N LEU A 409 11.90 -28.08 17.97
CA LEU A 409 12.89 -27.08 17.55
C LEU A 409 13.20 -27.14 16.05
N VAL A 410 13.25 -28.33 15.44
CA VAL A 410 13.42 -28.49 13.99
C VAL A 410 12.19 -28.01 13.22
N LEU A 411 10.98 -28.28 13.72
CA LEU A 411 9.75 -27.78 13.11
C LEU A 411 9.58 -26.26 13.27
N LEU A 412 9.97 -25.69 14.41
CA LEU A 412 10.00 -24.25 14.62
C LEU A 412 11.08 -23.57 13.76
N ALA A 413 12.26 -24.18 13.62
CA ALA A 413 13.31 -23.70 12.74
C ALA A 413 12.90 -23.80 11.26
N ALA A 414 12.22 -24.88 10.86
CA ALA A 414 11.67 -25.03 9.51
C ALA A 414 10.51 -24.06 9.26
N GLY A 415 9.63 -23.85 10.23
CA GLY A 415 8.55 -22.87 10.18
C GLY A 415 9.10 -21.44 10.05
N ALA A 416 10.04 -21.06 10.92
CA ALA A 416 10.74 -19.78 10.87
C ALA A 416 11.53 -19.62 9.56
N TYR A 417 12.13 -20.69 9.03
CA TYR A 417 12.83 -20.69 7.74
C TYR A 417 11.86 -20.47 6.57
N VAL A 418 10.69 -21.12 6.57
CA VAL A 418 9.67 -20.95 5.53
C VAL A 418 9.04 -19.56 5.59
N VAL A 419 8.75 -19.06 6.80
CA VAL A 419 8.25 -17.71 7.03
C VAL A 419 9.26 -16.65 6.59
N ASN A 420 10.53 -16.77 7.02
CA ASN A 420 11.61 -15.86 6.65
C ASN A 420 11.98 -15.97 5.16
N ARG A 421 11.70 -17.10 4.50
CA ARG A 421 11.80 -17.24 3.04
C ARG A 421 10.67 -16.53 2.31
N ARG A 422 9.45 -16.54 2.85
CA ARG A 422 8.30 -15.85 2.25
C ARG A 422 8.35 -14.33 2.48
N TRP A 423 8.88 -13.88 3.62
CA TRP A 423 8.92 -12.47 4.00
C TRP A 423 10.26 -12.05 4.62
N PRO A 424 11.39 -12.14 3.91
CA PRO A 424 12.66 -11.69 4.49
C PRO A 424 12.61 -10.17 4.65
N LEU A 425 12.40 -9.73 5.89
CA LEU A 425 12.51 -8.32 6.23
C LEU A 425 13.96 -7.85 6.09
N PRO A 426 14.17 -6.57 5.75
CA PRO A 426 15.49 -5.96 5.68
C PRO A 426 16.28 -6.18 6.97
N ASP A 427 17.60 -6.39 6.86
CA ASP A 427 18.47 -6.68 8.01
C ASP A 427 18.41 -5.63 9.14
N LEU A 428 18.01 -4.39 8.82
CA LEU A 428 17.82 -3.32 9.79
C LEU A 428 16.71 -3.61 10.82
N VAL A 429 15.70 -4.41 10.45
CA VAL A 429 14.60 -4.82 11.34
C VAL A 429 15.06 -5.94 12.28
N ARG A 430 15.94 -6.84 11.82
CA ARG A 430 16.41 -8.00 12.58
C ARG A 430 17.41 -7.66 13.70
N ARG A 431 18.06 -6.50 13.65
CA ARG A 431 19.15 -6.11 14.57
C ARG A 431 18.69 -5.44 15.87
N ARG A 432 17.39 -5.32 16.14
CA ARG A 432 16.86 -4.81 17.43
C ARG A 432 16.07 -5.92 18.14
N ARG A 433 16.77 -6.89 18.71
CA ARG A 433 16.25 -7.81 19.73
C ARG A 433 17.15 -7.76 20.95
#